data_AF-A0A9X4SE45-F1
#
_entry.id   AF-A0A9X4SE45-F1
#
_cell.length_a   1.000
_cell.length_b   1.000
_cell.length_c   1.000
_cell.angle_alpha   90.00
_cell.angle_beta   90.00
_cell.angle_gamma   90.00
#
_symmetry.space_group_name_H-M   'P 1'
#
loop_
_entity.id
_entity.type
_entity.pdbx_description
1 polymer ?
#
loop_
_entity_poly.entity_id
_entity_poly.type
_entity_poly.pdbx_seq_one_letter_code
_entity_poly.pdbx_strand_id
1 'polypeptide(L)'
;MSQAVETTELILEMDVTDDGYNFSSSIETALIVAENDIQSFKETISSIESLRPNCDKLDYALAASSGVLCGIIDIFLVGKPGESPVGDVTDKWFGNRTADFARLCGWDDKGDASSAIRFLEKEFKIPYDQRGAGDAGSIIFDLNPTNHHFKSLGHNPTLLGLFFSILDQFTNQSHFVSGGELISLQNADGKFELHGNSVPTKLFSGFVNWFGHLISDVSGSSGSKSRGMGLPSPFWAWTNDIIAIKRKLNVPISQFDDTINELALSIYKEGYDIRFQATQAIPVFINETIVRLLYTTRRLVKYYIKTEKEERSASAMWQACEPFSNPTVKRMLTVAHGTFCMMDLGDATIRAFITGGGTFNMTEFSLRLNIVGVGRFAISLYGETKQVVVIRKAESEAQFARREIIIVENYLNGLSLLSELYDDKDLVNFVDDFKNSDMYVQAFQKSVQLAELRKVPDNNILRTKSDIDSCFGGNRK
;
A
#
# COMPACT_ATOMS: atom_id res chain seq x y z
N MET A 1 32.25 -29.90 -49.22
CA MET A 1 33.35 -30.07 -48.25
C MET A 1 33.24 -28.92 -47.26
N SER A 2 32.70 -29.20 -46.09
CA SER A 2 32.55 -28.25 -44.98
C SER A 2 33.90 -28.17 -44.27
N GLN A 3 34.54 -27.01 -44.27
CA GLN A 3 35.66 -26.76 -43.36
C GLN A 3 35.06 -26.59 -41.96
N ALA A 4 35.30 -27.56 -41.09
CA ALA A 4 35.09 -27.38 -39.66
C ALA A 4 36.13 -26.37 -39.17
N VAL A 5 35.66 -25.23 -38.69
CA VAL A 5 36.47 -24.28 -37.92
C VAL A 5 36.58 -24.88 -36.52
N GLU A 6 37.71 -25.49 -36.19
CA GLU A 6 38.04 -25.88 -34.82
C GLU A 6 38.32 -24.61 -34.01
N THR A 7 37.37 -24.25 -33.15
CA THR A 7 37.55 -23.21 -32.13
C THR A 7 38.52 -23.71 -31.07
N THR A 8 39.59 -22.95 -30.85
CA THR A 8 40.68 -23.26 -29.92
C THR A 8 40.26 -22.81 -28.52
N GLU A 9 39.89 -23.74 -27.63
CA GLU A 9 39.50 -23.42 -26.25
C GLU A 9 40.73 -23.41 -25.31
N LEU A 10 41.14 -22.23 -24.86
CA LEU A 10 42.15 -22.12 -23.80
C LEU A 10 41.50 -22.37 -22.43
N ILE A 11 42.10 -23.27 -21.65
CA ILE A 11 41.54 -23.75 -20.39
C ILE A 11 42.15 -23.02 -19.19
N LEU A 12 41.32 -22.40 -18.37
CA LEU A 12 41.74 -21.51 -17.27
C LEU A 12 42.08 -22.23 -15.97
N GLU A 13 41.51 -23.40 -15.73
CA GLU A 13 41.64 -24.09 -14.45
C GLU A 13 41.56 -25.61 -14.66
N MET A 14 42.59 -26.33 -14.17
CA MET A 14 42.69 -27.78 -14.25
C MET A 14 42.74 -28.35 -12.84
N ASP A 15 41.74 -29.14 -12.49
CA ASP A 15 41.70 -29.91 -11.24
C ASP A 15 42.16 -31.34 -11.53
N VAL A 16 43.06 -31.88 -10.70
CA VAL A 16 43.63 -33.21 -10.89
C VAL A 16 43.21 -34.09 -9.72
N THR A 17 42.38 -35.09 -10.02
CA THR A 17 41.90 -36.11 -9.06
C THR A 17 42.53 -37.47 -9.36
N ASP A 18 42.44 -38.40 -8.41
CA ASP A 18 43.03 -39.74 -8.51
C ASP A 18 42.53 -40.53 -9.75
N ASP A 19 41.33 -40.21 -10.24
CA ASP A 19 40.67 -40.89 -11.36
C ASP A 19 40.78 -40.14 -12.70
N GLY A 20 41.44 -38.98 -12.73
CA GLY A 20 41.59 -38.15 -13.94
C GLY A 20 41.70 -36.65 -13.66
N TYR A 21 41.89 -35.86 -14.72
CA TYR A 21 41.90 -34.40 -14.66
C TYR A 21 40.57 -33.84 -15.21
N ASN A 22 40.05 -32.78 -14.60
CA ASN A 22 38.85 -32.05 -15.04
C ASN A 22 39.19 -30.56 -15.22
N PHE A 23 38.49 -29.90 -16.14
CA PHE A 23 38.76 -28.51 -16.50
C PHE A 23 37.55 -27.63 -16.14
N SER A 24 37.75 -26.58 -15.32
CA SER A 24 36.63 -25.84 -14.70
C SER A 24 35.93 -24.85 -15.63
N SER A 25 36.68 -24.20 -16.55
CA SER A 25 36.12 -23.28 -17.56
C SER A 25 37.13 -22.93 -18.65
N SER A 26 36.67 -22.72 -19.89
CA SER A 26 37.45 -22.07 -20.96
C SER A 26 37.43 -20.54 -20.82
N ILE A 27 38.40 -19.83 -21.44
CA ILE A 27 38.37 -18.35 -21.53
C ILE A 27 37.05 -17.88 -22.15
N GLU A 28 36.57 -18.57 -23.18
CA GLU A 28 35.29 -18.26 -23.83
C GLU A 28 34.11 -18.36 -22.84
N THR A 29 34.08 -19.42 -22.02
CA THR A 29 33.05 -19.58 -20.98
C THR A 29 33.14 -18.46 -19.94
N ALA A 30 34.34 -18.09 -19.52
CA ALA A 30 34.56 -17.02 -18.54
C ALA A 30 34.20 -15.63 -19.08
N LEU A 31 34.43 -15.37 -20.38
CA LEU A 31 33.98 -14.15 -21.07
C LEU A 31 32.44 -14.07 -21.08
N ILE A 32 31.75 -15.16 -21.47
CA ILE A 32 30.28 -15.21 -21.50
C ILE A 32 29.67 -14.97 -20.11
N VAL A 33 30.24 -15.56 -19.06
CA VAL A 33 29.76 -15.37 -17.68
C VAL A 33 29.92 -13.90 -17.26
N ALA A 34 31.10 -13.31 -17.49
CA ALA A 34 31.38 -11.92 -17.14
C ALA A 34 30.50 -10.91 -17.92
N GLU A 35 30.19 -11.18 -19.20
CA GLU A 35 29.26 -10.37 -19.97
C GLU A 35 27.83 -10.45 -19.42
N ASN A 36 27.37 -11.64 -19.02
CA ASN A 36 26.07 -11.83 -18.38
C ASN A 36 25.96 -11.10 -17.03
N ASP A 37 27.02 -11.10 -16.23
CA ASP A 37 27.08 -10.37 -14.96
C ASP A 37 26.95 -8.86 -15.19
N ILE A 38 27.68 -8.29 -16.16
CA ILE A 38 27.54 -6.88 -16.54
C ILE A 38 26.11 -6.55 -16.96
N GLN A 39 25.46 -7.43 -17.74
CA GLN A 39 24.09 -7.25 -18.17
C GLN A 39 23.12 -7.23 -16.96
N SER A 40 23.27 -8.16 -16.02
CA SER A 40 22.49 -8.21 -14.79
C SER A 40 22.65 -6.95 -13.93
N PHE A 41 23.88 -6.44 -13.80
CA PHE A 41 24.15 -5.21 -13.09
C PHE A 41 23.54 -3.98 -13.77
N LYS A 42 23.57 -3.91 -15.11
CA LYS A 42 22.91 -2.84 -15.89
C LYS A 42 21.39 -2.86 -15.70
N GLU A 43 20.78 -4.04 -15.69
CA GLU A 43 19.35 -4.20 -15.43
C GLU A 43 18.98 -3.73 -14.02
N THR A 44 19.79 -4.08 -13.02
CA THR A 44 19.64 -3.61 -11.64
C THR A 44 19.65 -2.08 -11.61
N ILE A 45 20.61 -1.41 -12.26
CA ILE A 45 20.70 0.05 -12.32
C ILE A 45 19.50 0.67 -13.04
N SER A 46 19.08 0.12 -14.18
CA SER A 46 17.94 0.61 -14.98
C SER A 46 16.62 0.53 -14.21
N SER A 47 16.42 -0.56 -13.47
CA SER A 47 15.21 -0.74 -12.63
C SER A 47 15.04 0.41 -11.62
N ILE A 48 16.15 1.00 -11.17
CA ILE A 48 16.16 2.07 -10.17
C ILE A 48 15.77 3.42 -10.76
N GLU A 49 16.12 3.68 -12.02
CA GLU A 49 15.67 4.90 -12.71
C GLU A 49 14.15 4.90 -12.89
N SER A 50 13.56 3.72 -13.14
CA SER A 50 12.10 3.56 -13.27
C SER A 50 11.33 3.86 -11.98
N LEU A 51 12.00 3.82 -10.82
CA LEU A 51 11.41 4.14 -9.51
C LEU A 51 11.24 5.64 -9.27
N ARG A 52 11.91 6.50 -10.07
CA ARG A 52 11.87 7.95 -9.86
C ARG A 52 10.68 8.59 -10.57
N PRO A 53 10.02 9.57 -9.93
CA PRO A 53 9.02 10.38 -10.62
C PRO A 53 9.68 11.21 -11.72
N ASN A 54 9.09 11.20 -12.92
CA ASN A 54 9.54 11.98 -14.06
C ASN A 54 8.51 13.10 -14.35
N CYS A 55 8.42 14.05 -13.42
CA CYS A 55 7.54 15.21 -13.53
C CYS A 55 8.27 16.40 -14.18
N ASP A 56 7.66 17.00 -15.20
CA ASP A 56 8.10 18.29 -15.73
C ASP A 56 7.40 19.47 -15.05
N LYS A 57 7.82 20.71 -15.38
CA LYS A 57 7.23 21.94 -14.81
C LYS A 57 5.72 22.04 -15.05
N LEU A 58 5.24 21.56 -16.20
CA LEU A 58 3.83 21.58 -16.52
C LEU A 58 3.06 20.53 -15.70
N ASP A 59 3.66 19.38 -15.39
CA ASP A 59 3.04 18.35 -14.53
C ASP A 59 2.81 18.92 -13.11
N TYR A 60 3.79 19.65 -12.58
CA TYR A 60 3.65 20.37 -11.31
C TYR A 60 2.60 21.49 -11.38
N ALA A 61 2.61 22.30 -12.43
CA ALA A 61 1.66 23.39 -12.59
C ALA A 61 0.21 22.87 -12.66
N LEU A 62 -0.04 21.86 -13.48
CA LEU A 62 -1.35 21.22 -13.62
C LEU A 62 -1.84 20.56 -12.33
N ALA A 63 -0.95 19.87 -11.63
CA ALA A 63 -1.25 19.29 -10.32
C ALA A 63 -1.62 20.37 -9.29
N ALA A 64 -0.82 21.44 -9.19
CA ALA A 64 -1.11 22.55 -8.30
C ALA A 64 -2.42 23.24 -8.66
N SER A 65 -2.70 23.48 -9.95
CA SER A 65 -3.97 24.05 -10.41
C SER A 65 -5.18 23.18 -10.06
N SER A 66 -5.06 21.84 -10.16
CA SER A 66 -6.10 20.91 -9.70
C SER A 66 -6.35 21.05 -8.20
N GLY A 67 -5.28 21.15 -7.40
CA GLY A 67 -5.38 21.40 -5.97
C GLY A 67 -6.06 22.73 -5.64
N VAL A 68 -5.73 23.80 -6.38
CA VAL A 68 -6.39 25.11 -6.24
C VAL A 68 -7.87 25.03 -6.54
N LEU A 69 -8.23 24.39 -7.67
CA LEU A 69 -9.63 24.18 -8.05
C LEU A 69 -10.39 23.45 -6.94
N CYS A 70 -9.83 22.38 -6.39
CA CYS A 70 -10.46 21.62 -5.32
C CYS A 70 -10.58 22.44 -4.03
N GLY A 71 -9.59 23.29 -3.72
CA GLY A 71 -9.68 24.24 -2.61
C GLY A 71 -10.82 25.24 -2.79
N ILE A 72 -11.03 25.75 -4.01
CA ILE A 72 -12.18 26.62 -4.33
C ILE A 72 -13.50 25.87 -4.17
N ILE A 73 -13.61 24.64 -4.69
CA ILE A 73 -14.81 23.80 -4.53
C ILE A 73 -15.09 23.59 -3.04
N ASP A 74 -14.08 23.28 -2.25
CA ASP A 74 -14.24 23.02 -0.84
C ASP A 74 -14.70 24.27 -0.07
N ILE A 75 -14.02 25.39 -0.25
CA ILE A 75 -14.34 26.66 0.43
C ILE A 75 -15.77 27.15 0.13
N PHE A 76 -16.20 27.07 -1.14
CA PHE A 76 -17.47 27.68 -1.57
C PHE A 76 -18.64 26.70 -1.72
N LEU A 77 -18.37 25.43 -1.98
CA LEU A 77 -19.41 24.43 -2.27
C LEU A 77 -19.54 23.35 -1.20
N VAL A 78 -18.46 23.04 -0.47
CA VAL A 78 -18.50 22.15 0.71
C VAL A 78 -18.76 22.97 1.98
N GLY A 79 -17.95 23.99 2.25
CA GLY A 79 -18.13 24.91 3.37
C GLY A 79 -18.21 24.20 4.73
N LYS A 80 -19.23 24.53 5.51
CA LYS A 80 -19.57 23.84 6.77
C LYS A 80 -21.00 23.29 6.72
N PRO A 81 -21.39 22.36 7.62
CA PRO A 81 -22.77 21.91 7.72
C PRO A 81 -23.75 23.08 7.82
N GLY A 82 -24.89 22.99 7.11
CA GLY A 82 -25.89 24.05 7.02
C GLY A 82 -25.61 25.17 6.00
N GLU A 83 -24.38 25.28 5.48
CA GLU A 83 -23.97 26.25 4.45
C GLU A 83 -23.49 25.58 3.15
N SER A 84 -23.80 24.29 2.95
CA SER A 84 -23.18 23.43 1.94
C SER A 84 -24.10 23.10 0.75
N PRO A 85 -23.97 23.76 -0.42
CA PRO A 85 -24.76 23.40 -1.60
C PRO A 85 -24.55 21.95 -2.07
N VAL A 86 -23.31 21.44 -1.96
CA VAL A 86 -23.01 20.05 -2.33
C VAL A 86 -23.42 19.09 -1.21
N GLY A 87 -23.51 19.57 0.03
CA GLY A 87 -24.14 18.89 1.14
C GLY A 87 -25.59 18.51 0.84
N ASP A 88 -26.39 19.44 0.30
CA ASP A 88 -27.79 19.17 -0.08
C ASP A 88 -27.92 18.06 -1.14
N VAL A 89 -27.00 18.05 -2.11
CA VAL A 89 -26.92 16.99 -3.13
C VAL A 89 -26.57 15.65 -2.48
N THR A 90 -25.64 15.66 -1.52
CA THR A 90 -25.21 14.48 -0.77
C THR A 90 -26.36 13.94 0.09
N ASP A 91 -27.06 14.79 0.81
CA ASP A 91 -28.23 14.42 1.63
C ASP A 91 -29.33 13.79 0.77
N LYS A 92 -29.64 14.37 -0.39
CA LYS A 92 -30.60 13.79 -1.33
C LYS A 92 -30.14 12.42 -1.85
N TRP A 93 -28.85 12.25 -2.12
CA TRP A 93 -28.30 10.97 -2.52
C TRP A 93 -28.51 9.91 -1.43
N PHE A 94 -28.20 10.22 -0.17
CA PHE A 94 -28.43 9.30 0.96
C PHE A 94 -29.91 8.98 1.18
N GLY A 95 -30.79 9.99 1.07
CA GLY A 95 -32.24 9.79 1.14
C GLY A 95 -32.74 8.82 0.06
N ASN A 96 -32.29 9.00 -1.18
CA ASN A 96 -32.64 8.10 -2.28
C ASN A 96 -32.12 6.67 -2.05
N ARG A 97 -30.88 6.51 -1.56
CA ARG A 97 -30.31 5.19 -1.24
C ARG A 97 -31.05 4.50 -0.10
N THR A 98 -31.53 5.25 0.89
CA THR A 98 -32.36 4.74 1.99
C THR A 98 -33.70 4.25 1.47
N ALA A 99 -34.33 5.00 0.56
CA ALA A 99 -35.56 4.57 -0.11
C ALA A 99 -35.34 3.34 -1.02
N ASP A 100 -34.22 3.29 -1.76
CA ASP A 100 -33.82 2.12 -2.55
C ASP A 100 -33.70 0.88 -1.66
N PHE A 101 -33.04 1.01 -0.50
CA PHE A 101 -32.90 -0.08 0.47
C PHE A 101 -34.26 -0.50 1.07
N ALA A 102 -35.11 0.46 1.45
CA ALA A 102 -36.46 0.17 1.92
C ALA A 102 -37.27 -0.64 0.88
N ARG A 103 -37.18 -0.30 -0.42
CA ARG A 103 -37.81 -1.06 -1.50
C ARG A 103 -37.28 -2.48 -1.60
N LEU A 104 -35.97 -2.68 -1.46
CA LEU A 104 -35.38 -4.03 -1.41
C LEU A 104 -35.90 -4.85 -0.22
N CYS A 105 -36.23 -4.18 0.89
CA CYS A 105 -36.81 -4.79 2.08
C CYS A 105 -38.34 -4.95 2.00
N GLY A 106 -38.99 -4.60 0.89
CA GLY A 106 -40.43 -4.81 0.68
C GLY A 106 -41.33 -3.62 1.00
N TRP A 107 -40.77 -2.41 1.14
CA TRP A 107 -41.57 -1.18 1.24
C TRP A 107 -42.32 -0.90 -0.07
N ASP A 108 -43.62 -0.63 0.00
CA ASP A 108 -44.53 -0.58 -1.16
C ASP A 108 -44.54 0.75 -1.94
N ASP A 109 -43.55 1.62 -1.68
CA ASP A 109 -43.28 2.91 -2.37
C ASP A 109 -44.46 3.90 -2.34
N LYS A 110 -45.42 3.73 -1.43
CA LYS A 110 -46.63 4.59 -1.32
C LYS A 110 -46.48 5.79 -0.39
N GLY A 111 -45.29 6.39 -0.30
CA GLY A 111 -45.11 7.60 0.52
C GLY A 111 -43.83 8.38 0.25
N ASP A 112 -43.52 9.33 1.13
CA ASP A 112 -42.33 10.17 1.08
C ASP A 112 -41.10 9.48 1.70
N ALA A 113 -39.92 10.11 1.62
CA ALA A 113 -38.70 9.58 2.23
C ALA A 113 -38.88 9.27 3.74
N SER A 114 -39.72 10.03 4.43
CA SER A 114 -40.08 9.82 5.84
C SER A 114 -40.78 8.48 6.08
N SER A 115 -41.62 8.02 5.14
CA SER A 115 -42.30 6.73 5.29
C SER A 115 -41.37 5.54 5.01
N ALA A 116 -40.39 5.69 4.11
CA ALA A 116 -39.32 4.71 3.91
C ALA A 116 -38.47 4.55 5.18
N ILE A 117 -38.04 5.66 5.80
CA ILE A 117 -37.31 5.64 7.08
C ILE A 117 -38.15 4.93 8.15
N ARG A 118 -39.43 5.29 8.28
CA ARG A 118 -40.34 4.68 9.28
C ARG A 118 -40.58 3.20 9.06
N PHE A 119 -40.57 2.74 7.81
CA PHE A 119 -40.65 1.33 7.47
C PHE A 119 -39.40 0.61 7.99
N LEU A 120 -38.20 1.12 7.67
CA LEU A 120 -36.93 0.56 8.13
C LEU A 120 -36.80 0.57 9.65
N GLU A 121 -37.18 1.67 10.34
CA GLU A 121 -37.20 1.76 11.82
C GLU A 121 -38.09 0.66 12.45
N LYS A 122 -39.14 0.22 11.76
CA LYS A 122 -40.06 -0.83 12.24
C LYS A 122 -39.59 -2.24 11.94
N GLU A 123 -38.98 -2.46 10.79
CA GLU A 123 -38.45 -3.77 10.37
C GLU A 123 -37.16 -4.10 11.13
N PHE A 124 -36.28 -3.11 11.30
CA PHE A 124 -34.97 -3.25 11.93
C PHE A 124 -34.95 -2.62 13.32
N LYS A 125 -35.76 -3.18 14.22
CA LYS A 125 -35.80 -2.71 15.62
C LYS A 125 -34.54 -3.08 16.38
N ILE A 126 -34.19 -2.20 17.31
CA ILE A 126 -33.05 -2.35 18.23
C ILE A 126 -33.46 -1.86 19.63
N PRO A 127 -32.88 -2.41 20.71
CA PRO A 127 -33.25 -2.05 22.08
C PRO A 127 -32.59 -0.77 22.57
N TYR A 128 -31.67 -0.17 21.79
CA TYR A 128 -30.84 0.97 22.21
C TYR A 128 -31.17 2.28 21.47
N ASP A 129 -32.37 2.37 20.86
CA ASP A 129 -32.88 3.59 20.19
C ASP A 129 -33.66 4.55 21.12
N GLN A 130 -33.18 4.76 22.35
CA GLN A 130 -33.83 5.70 23.27
C GLN A 130 -33.58 7.16 22.85
N ARG A 131 -34.66 7.94 22.75
CA ARG A 131 -34.62 9.35 22.28
C ARG A 131 -34.65 10.38 23.42
N GLY A 132 -34.76 9.92 24.67
CA GLY A 132 -34.70 10.76 25.87
C GLY A 132 -35.98 11.53 26.21
N ALA A 133 -37.09 11.31 25.50
CA ALA A 133 -38.38 11.92 25.84
C ALA A 133 -39.29 10.91 26.57
N GLY A 134 -39.35 11.00 27.91
CA GLY A 134 -40.19 10.14 28.75
C GLY A 134 -39.56 8.81 29.17
N ASP A 135 -38.33 8.51 28.71
CA ASP A 135 -37.57 7.31 29.09
C ASP A 135 -36.68 7.56 30.32
N ALA A 136 -36.38 6.51 31.09
CA ALA A 136 -35.50 6.58 32.27
C ALA A 136 -34.11 7.19 31.99
N GLY A 137 -33.66 7.18 30.72
CA GLY A 137 -32.38 7.75 30.29
C GLY A 137 -32.33 9.28 30.16
N SER A 138 -33.47 9.98 30.13
CA SER A 138 -33.55 11.44 29.96
C SER A 138 -32.86 12.20 31.10
N ILE A 139 -33.10 11.78 32.34
CA ILE A 139 -32.65 12.48 33.55
C ILE A 139 -31.24 12.05 33.97
N ILE A 140 -30.86 10.79 33.69
CA ILE A 140 -29.61 10.20 34.20
C ILE A 140 -28.44 10.40 33.20
N PHE A 141 -28.71 10.48 31.89
CA PHE A 141 -27.66 10.44 30.86
C PHE A 141 -27.59 11.67 29.94
N ASP A 142 -28.41 12.70 30.21
CA ASP A 142 -28.55 13.89 29.34
C ASP A 142 -28.76 13.48 27.87
N LEU A 143 -29.64 12.49 27.65
CA LEU A 143 -29.99 12.00 26.33
C LEU A 143 -31.12 12.83 25.75
N ASN A 144 -30.97 13.24 24.49
CA ASN A 144 -31.98 13.96 23.75
C ASN A 144 -31.90 13.60 22.25
N PRO A 145 -32.91 13.99 21.45
CA PRO A 145 -32.92 13.66 20.03
C PRO A 145 -31.73 14.19 19.24
N THR A 146 -31.01 15.20 19.74
CA THR A 146 -29.85 15.81 19.06
C THR A 146 -28.51 15.17 19.40
N ASN A 147 -28.43 14.29 20.40
CA ASN A 147 -27.17 13.66 20.80
C ASN A 147 -27.21 12.13 20.88
N HIS A 148 -28.39 11.50 20.88
CA HIS A 148 -28.49 10.07 21.18
C HIS A 148 -27.76 9.15 20.18
N HIS A 149 -27.79 9.41 18.87
CA HIS A 149 -27.00 8.62 17.90
C HIS A 149 -25.49 8.77 18.11
N PHE A 150 -25.03 9.89 18.65
CA PHE A 150 -23.62 10.05 19.01
C PHE A 150 -23.33 9.35 20.33
N LYS A 151 -24.15 9.52 21.37
CA LYS A 151 -23.86 8.95 22.70
C LYS A 151 -24.06 7.42 22.76
N SER A 152 -25.03 6.87 22.03
CA SER A 152 -25.34 5.44 22.01
C SER A 152 -24.36 4.69 21.11
N LEU A 153 -23.55 3.80 21.69
CA LEU A 153 -22.47 3.11 20.96
C LEU A 153 -23.00 2.27 19.80
N GLY A 154 -24.19 1.68 19.93
CA GLY A 154 -24.78 0.87 18.87
C GLY A 154 -25.12 1.66 17.59
N HIS A 155 -25.19 2.99 17.68
CA HIS A 155 -25.44 3.91 16.56
C HIS A 155 -24.15 4.39 15.88
N ASN A 156 -22.99 4.23 16.53
CA ASN A 156 -21.70 4.62 15.96
C ASN A 156 -21.32 3.65 14.81
N PRO A 157 -21.03 4.15 13.58
CA PRO A 157 -20.66 3.31 12.45
C PRO A 157 -19.18 2.87 12.54
N THR A 158 -18.85 2.14 13.60
CA THR A 158 -17.51 1.64 13.94
C THR A 158 -17.57 0.14 14.24
N LEU A 159 -16.42 -0.54 14.23
CA LEU A 159 -16.36 -1.95 14.60
C LEU A 159 -16.78 -2.18 16.05
N LEU A 160 -16.45 -1.23 16.94
CA LEU A 160 -16.86 -1.30 18.33
C LEU A 160 -18.36 -1.00 18.48
N GLY A 161 -18.91 -0.08 17.69
CA GLY A 161 -20.35 0.18 17.64
C GLY A 161 -21.15 -1.04 17.17
N LEU A 162 -20.67 -1.75 16.13
CA LEU A 162 -21.23 -3.05 15.74
C LEU A 162 -21.19 -4.07 16.88
N PHE A 163 -20.06 -4.17 17.58
CA PHE A 163 -19.93 -5.06 18.74
C PHE A 163 -20.96 -4.73 19.83
N PHE A 164 -21.08 -3.46 20.22
CA PHE A 164 -22.04 -3.03 21.24
C PHE A 164 -23.48 -3.19 20.78
N SER A 165 -23.78 -2.92 19.51
CA SER A 165 -25.11 -3.18 18.94
C SER A 165 -25.52 -4.65 19.09
N ILE A 166 -24.64 -5.59 18.72
CA ILE A 166 -24.93 -7.02 18.86
C ILE A 166 -25.06 -7.37 20.34
N LEU A 167 -24.15 -6.91 21.20
CA LEU A 167 -24.20 -7.14 22.65
C LEU A 167 -25.53 -6.67 23.26
N ASP A 168 -25.96 -5.46 22.89
CA ASP A 168 -27.17 -4.82 23.39
C ASP A 168 -28.43 -5.55 22.95
N GLN A 169 -28.45 -6.06 21.71
CA GLN A 169 -29.53 -6.91 21.23
C GLN A 169 -29.58 -8.26 21.95
N PHE A 170 -28.43 -8.86 22.29
CA PHE A 170 -28.39 -10.12 23.04
C PHE A 170 -28.81 -9.96 24.50
N THR A 171 -28.51 -8.82 25.10
CA THR A 171 -28.68 -8.59 26.55
C THR A 171 -29.88 -7.70 26.88
N ASN A 172 -30.56 -7.15 25.87
CA ASN A 172 -31.58 -6.11 26.02
C ASN A 172 -31.06 -4.93 26.86
N GLN A 173 -29.88 -4.44 26.49
CA GLN A 173 -29.20 -3.31 27.12
C GLN A 173 -29.05 -2.16 26.12
N SER A 174 -28.55 -1.03 26.61
CA SER A 174 -28.14 0.11 25.79
C SER A 174 -26.90 0.74 26.40
N HIS A 175 -25.78 0.72 25.68
CA HIS A 175 -24.51 1.29 26.14
C HIS A 175 -24.27 2.70 25.57
N PHE A 176 -23.92 3.63 26.47
CA PHE A 176 -23.70 5.03 26.15
C PHE A 176 -22.32 5.53 26.60
N VAL A 177 -21.77 6.49 25.85
CA VAL A 177 -20.65 7.32 26.29
C VAL A 177 -21.15 8.72 26.62
N SER A 178 -20.90 9.17 27.85
CA SER A 178 -21.31 10.51 28.31
C SER A 178 -20.39 10.97 29.45
N GLY A 179 -19.88 12.21 29.36
CA GLY A 179 -19.02 12.79 30.40
C GLY A 179 -17.77 11.95 30.71
N GLY A 180 -17.15 11.38 29.68
CA GLY A 180 -15.98 10.51 29.82
C GLY A 180 -16.28 9.15 30.44
N GLU A 181 -17.53 8.78 30.69
CA GLU A 181 -17.91 7.48 31.28
C GLU A 181 -18.59 6.55 30.28
N LEU A 182 -18.44 5.24 30.51
CA LEU A 182 -19.19 4.20 29.81
C LEU A 182 -20.34 3.73 30.69
N ILE A 183 -21.55 3.97 30.23
CA ILE A 183 -22.78 3.79 30.99
C ILE A 183 -23.66 2.74 30.31
N SER A 184 -24.36 1.90 31.08
CA SER A 184 -25.26 0.87 30.55
C SER A 184 -26.64 1.00 31.16
N LEU A 185 -27.66 1.07 30.31
CA LEU A 185 -29.05 0.94 30.70
C LEU A 185 -29.48 -0.54 30.58
N GLN A 186 -29.97 -1.09 31.68
CA GLN A 186 -30.48 -2.47 31.74
C GLN A 186 -31.97 -2.50 31.38
N ASN A 187 -32.42 -3.59 30.73
CA ASN A 187 -33.80 -3.75 30.25
C ASN A 187 -34.25 -2.55 29.40
N ALA A 188 -33.46 -2.28 28.37
CA ALA A 188 -33.53 -1.08 27.56
C ALA A 188 -34.86 -0.96 26.77
N ASP A 189 -35.44 -2.08 26.34
CA ASP A 189 -36.82 -2.16 25.84
C ASP A 189 -37.50 -3.45 26.33
N GLY A 190 -38.53 -3.33 27.17
CA GLY A 190 -39.27 -4.47 27.73
C GLY A 190 -40.01 -5.34 26.70
N LYS A 191 -40.11 -4.90 25.44
CA LYS A 191 -40.75 -5.64 24.34
C LYS A 191 -39.77 -6.17 23.31
N PHE A 192 -38.48 -5.86 23.45
CA PHE A 192 -37.48 -6.28 22.47
C PHE A 192 -37.11 -7.75 22.65
N GLU A 193 -37.12 -8.49 21.53
CA GLU A 193 -36.63 -9.85 21.47
C GLU A 193 -35.74 -10.02 20.23
N LEU A 194 -34.51 -10.50 20.44
CA LEU A 194 -33.62 -10.85 19.33
C LEU A 194 -34.04 -12.17 18.70
N HIS A 195 -34.57 -12.09 17.49
CA HIS A 195 -35.05 -13.25 16.74
C HIS A 195 -33.91 -14.19 16.31
N GLY A 196 -34.13 -15.50 16.50
CA GLY A 196 -33.23 -16.56 16.06
C GLY A 196 -33.27 -17.77 17.00
N ASN A 197 -33.19 -18.98 16.43
CA ASN A 197 -33.30 -20.24 17.20
C ASN A 197 -31.93 -20.77 17.68
N SER A 198 -30.83 -20.10 17.32
CA SER A 198 -29.46 -20.49 17.66
C SER A 198 -28.56 -19.26 17.78
N VAL A 199 -27.39 -19.40 18.42
CA VAL A 199 -26.43 -18.29 18.52
C VAL A 199 -26.00 -17.75 17.15
N PRO A 200 -25.62 -18.58 16.14
CA PRO A 200 -25.26 -18.06 14.82
C PRO A 200 -26.40 -17.32 14.12
N THR A 201 -27.65 -17.79 14.26
CA THR A 201 -28.80 -17.11 13.66
C THR A 201 -29.10 -15.79 14.35
N LYS A 202 -28.99 -15.73 15.69
CA LYS A 202 -29.10 -14.47 16.45
C LYS A 202 -28.00 -13.47 16.13
N LEU A 203 -26.76 -13.94 15.91
CA LEU A 203 -25.65 -13.07 15.46
C LEU A 203 -25.95 -12.46 14.08
N PHE A 204 -26.43 -13.27 13.14
CA PHE A 204 -26.83 -12.78 11.81
C PHE A 204 -28.00 -11.79 11.91
N SER A 205 -29.06 -12.12 12.66
CA SER A 205 -30.19 -11.21 12.90
C SER A 205 -29.72 -9.90 13.54
N GLY A 206 -28.83 -9.97 14.53
CA GLY A 206 -28.29 -8.80 15.21
C GLY A 206 -27.53 -7.87 14.26
N PHE A 207 -26.70 -8.45 13.38
CA PHE A 207 -26.02 -7.71 12.32
C PHE A 207 -27.00 -7.07 11.33
N VAL A 208 -28.01 -7.81 10.87
CA VAL A 208 -29.00 -7.32 9.90
C VAL A 208 -29.84 -6.20 10.50
N ASN A 209 -30.29 -6.33 11.75
CA ASN A 209 -30.98 -5.29 12.49
C ASN A 209 -30.13 -4.04 12.61
N TRP A 210 -28.87 -4.17 13.03
CA TRP A 210 -27.94 -3.05 13.12
C TRP A 210 -27.78 -2.34 11.78
N PHE A 211 -27.45 -3.10 10.72
CA PHE A 211 -27.21 -2.55 9.41
C PHE A 211 -28.43 -1.83 8.84
N GLY A 212 -29.61 -2.45 8.93
CA GLY A 212 -30.85 -1.85 8.46
C GLY A 212 -31.26 -0.61 9.26
N HIS A 213 -31.05 -0.62 10.58
CA HIS A 213 -31.34 0.52 11.45
C HIS A 213 -30.41 1.71 11.16
N LEU A 214 -29.11 1.44 10.98
CA LEU A 214 -28.16 2.48 10.59
C LEU A 214 -28.55 3.11 9.24
N ILE A 215 -29.00 2.32 8.25
CA ILE A 215 -29.42 2.87 6.96
C ILE A 215 -30.59 3.84 7.12
N SER A 216 -31.56 3.58 8.00
CA SER A 216 -32.61 4.57 8.29
C SER A 216 -32.04 5.84 8.90
N ASP A 217 -31.15 5.70 9.89
CA ASP A 217 -30.62 6.83 10.66
C ASP A 217 -29.69 7.73 9.86
N VAL A 218 -28.99 7.19 8.84
CA VAL A 218 -28.11 7.98 7.96
C VAL A 218 -28.89 9.13 7.31
N SER A 219 -30.14 8.90 6.90
CA SER A 219 -30.99 9.92 6.28
C SER A 219 -31.66 10.87 7.27
N GLY A 220 -31.47 10.66 8.58
CA GLY A 220 -32.15 11.40 9.64
C GLY A 220 -33.39 10.66 10.16
N SER A 221 -34.32 11.39 10.77
CA SER A 221 -35.48 10.80 11.46
C SER A 221 -36.78 11.05 10.71
N SER A 222 -37.67 10.04 10.70
CA SER A 222 -39.00 10.10 10.09
C SER A 222 -39.96 11.14 10.71
N GLY A 223 -39.59 11.73 11.86
CA GLY A 223 -40.35 12.77 12.56
C GLY A 223 -39.71 14.17 12.53
N SER A 224 -38.52 14.32 11.94
CA SER A 224 -37.84 15.62 11.87
C SER A 224 -38.48 16.51 10.79
N LYS A 225 -38.78 17.77 11.15
CA LYS A 225 -39.16 18.81 10.17
C LYS A 225 -37.96 19.43 9.44
N SER A 226 -36.75 19.02 9.83
CA SER A 226 -35.46 19.49 9.32
C SER A 226 -34.64 18.30 8.79
N ARG A 227 -33.39 18.54 8.40
CA ARG A 227 -32.42 17.53 7.91
C ARG A 227 -32.27 16.27 8.78
N GLY A 228 -32.62 16.35 10.07
CA GLY A 228 -32.39 15.28 11.05
C GLY A 228 -30.90 15.14 11.39
N MET A 229 -30.59 14.44 12.49
CA MET A 229 -29.22 14.41 13.02
C MET A 229 -28.24 13.54 12.21
N GLY A 230 -28.74 12.56 11.45
CA GLY A 230 -27.88 11.60 10.76
C GLY A 230 -27.11 10.71 11.74
N LEU A 231 -26.21 9.87 11.20
CA LEU A 231 -25.26 9.10 12.01
C LEU A 231 -23.96 9.87 12.26
N PRO A 232 -23.33 9.72 13.43
CA PRO A 232 -22.04 10.35 13.69
C PRO A 232 -21.02 9.93 12.63
N SER A 233 -20.17 10.87 12.24
CA SER A 233 -19.05 10.59 11.32
C SER A 233 -18.22 9.42 11.84
N PRO A 234 -17.91 8.39 11.02
CA PRO A 234 -17.06 7.27 11.42
C PRO A 234 -15.73 7.68 12.08
N PHE A 235 -15.12 8.78 11.61
CA PHE A 235 -13.89 9.30 12.20
C PHE A 235 -14.11 9.84 13.61
N TRP A 236 -15.13 10.69 13.79
CA TRP A 236 -15.40 11.34 15.08
C TRP A 236 -16.08 10.40 16.09
N ALA A 237 -16.77 9.37 15.61
CA ALA A 237 -17.34 8.29 16.41
C ALA A 237 -16.27 7.52 17.21
N TRP A 238 -15.02 7.44 16.72
CA TRP A 238 -13.92 6.78 17.45
C TRP A 238 -13.59 7.42 18.80
N THR A 239 -13.99 8.68 19.02
CA THR A 239 -13.79 9.33 20.32
C THR A 239 -14.56 8.60 21.42
N ASN A 240 -15.76 8.10 21.12
CA ASN A 240 -16.50 7.22 22.02
C ASN A 240 -15.81 5.87 22.19
N ASP A 241 -15.28 5.32 21.09
CA ASP A 241 -14.59 4.02 21.14
C ASP A 241 -13.38 4.08 22.08
N ILE A 242 -12.60 5.17 22.02
CA ILE A 242 -11.47 5.41 22.91
C ILE A 242 -11.93 5.44 24.38
N ILE A 243 -12.99 6.18 24.68
CA ILE A 243 -13.54 6.26 26.04
C ILE A 243 -14.01 4.89 26.52
N ALA A 244 -14.81 4.19 25.70
CA ALA A 244 -15.33 2.87 26.04
C ALA A 244 -14.21 1.85 26.30
N ILE A 245 -13.20 1.81 25.44
CA ILE A 245 -12.03 0.93 25.59
C ILE A 245 -11.25 1.27 26.87
N LYS A 246 -10.91 2.54 27.08
CA LYS A 246 -10.15 2.97 28.26
C LYS A 246 -10.89 2.62 29.56
N ARG A 247 -12.20 2.87 29.62
CA ARG A 247 -13.03 2.50 30.78
C ARG A 247 -13.06 1.00 31.01
N LYS A 248 -13.23 0.18 29.96
CA LYS A 248 -13.21 -1.29 30.10
C LYS A 248 -11.84 -1.83 30.51
N LEU A 249 -10.74 -1.16 30.12
CA LEU A 249 -9.38 -1.53 30.50
C LEU A 249 -8.90 -0.89 31.82
N ASN A 250 -9.76 -0.18 32.54
CA ASN A 250 -9.42 0.60 33.75
C ASN A 250 -8.28 1.60 33.53
N VAL A 251 -8.15 2.14 32.31
CA VAL A 251 -7.21 3.21 31.98
C VAL A 251 -7.90 4.55 32.26
N PRO A 252 -7.27 5.47 33.00
CA PRO A 252 -7.82 6.80 33.24
C PRO A 252 -8.08 7.55 31.93
N ILE A 253 -9.23 8.23 31.87
CA ILE A 253 -9.54 9.16 30.79
C ILE A 253 -8.74 10.43 31.02
N SER A 254 -8.01 10.86 30.00
CA SER A 254 -7.22 12.08 30.03
C SER A 254 -8.08 13.27 29.64
N GLN A 255 -7.67 14.47 30.06
CA GLN A 255 -8.32 15.72 29.64
C GLN A 255 -8.38 15.85 28.11
N PHE A 256 -7.39 15.32 27.39
CA PHE A 256 -7.38 15.31 25.92
C PHE A 256 -8.51 14.45 25.34
N ASP A 257 -8.75 13.26 25.91
CA ASP A 257 -9.83 12.37 25.46
C ASP A 257 -11.20 13.04 25.61
N ASP A 258 -11.45 13.63 26.79
CA ASP A 258 -12.70 14.34 27.08
C ASP A 258 -12.89 15.53 26.15
N THR A 259 -11.85 16.37 25.99
CA THR A 259 -11.91 17.57 25.13
C THR A 259 -12.21 17.21 23.68
N ILE A 260 -11.60 16.15 23.15
CA ILE A 260 -11.81 15.71 21.78
C ILE A 260 -13.19 15.07 21.61
N ASN A 261 -13.69 14.32 22.60
CA ASN A 261 -15.05 13.78 22.57
C ASN A 261 -16.12 14.88 22.65
N GLU A 262 -15.91 15.90 23.49
CA GLU A 262 -16.79 17.06 23.57
C GLU A 262 -16.79 17.86 22.27
N LEU A 263 -15.62 18.05 21.65
CA LEU A 263 -15.52 18.66 20.32
C LEU A 263 -16.30 17.85 19.27
N ALA A 264 -16.11 16.53 19.24
CA ALA A 264 -16.81 15.62 18.33
C ALA A 264 -18.34 15.69 18.51
N LEU A 265 -18.81 15.73 19.76
CA LEU A 265 -20.23 15.92 20.07
C LEU A 265 -20.72 17.31 19.64
N SER A 266 -19.92 18.36 19.84
CA SER A 266 -20.25 19.73 19.46
C SER A 266 -20.41 19.86 17.95
N ILE A 267 -19.46 19.37 17.15
CA ILE A 267 -19.57 19.46 15.68
C ILE A 267 -20.69 18.56 15.14
N TYR A 268 -20.95 17.42 15.78
CA TYR A 268 -22.05 16.54 15.41
C TYR A 268 -23.40 17.24 15.59
N LYS A 269 -23.59 17.97 16.71
CA LYS A 269 -24.80 18.77 16.96
C LYS A 269 -25.01 19.88 15.92
N GLU A 270 -23.94 20.41 15.35
CA GLU A 270 -23.97 21.40 14.26
C GLU A 270 -24.19 20.74 12.88
N GLY A 271 -24.32 19.41 12.80
CA GLY A 271 -24.63 18.68 11.57
C GLY A 271 -23.43 17.99 10.90
N TYR A 272 -22.26 17.92 11.56
CA TYR A 272 -21.13 17.14 11.08
C TYR A 272 -21.40 15.64 11.30
N ASP A 273 -22.12 15.05 10.36
CA ASP A 273 -22.49 13.63 10.34
C ASP A 273 -21.80 12.89 9.18
N ILE A 274 -22.10 11.61 9.02
CA ILE A 274 -21.55 10.79 7.93
C ILE A 274 -21.84 11.36 6.53
N ARG A 275 -22.97 12.05 6.35
CA ARG A 275 -23.36 12.63 5.06
C ARG A 275 -22.45 13.81 4.73
N PHE A 276 -22.22 14.70 5.70
CA PHE A 276 -21.29 15.82 5.52
C PHE A 276 -19.85 15.35 5.33
N GLN A 277 -19.40 14.31 6.05
CA GLN A 277 -18.07 13.73 5.81
C GLN A 277 -17.96 13.15 4.39
N ALA A 278 -19.02 12.56 3.84
CA ALA A 278 -19.06 12.13 2.45
C ALA A 278 -19.00 13.33 1.48
N THR A 279 -19.64 14.46 1.81
CA THR A 279 -19.50 15.72 1.05
C THR A 279 -18.04 16.18 1.00
N GLN A 280 -17.31 16.12 2.11
CA GLN A 280 -15.88 16.45 2.16
C GLN A 280 -15.01 15.54 1.27
N ALA A 281 -15.45 14.32 0.95
CA ALA A 281 -14.71 13.44 0.04
C ALA A 281 -14.81 13.86 -1.44
N ILE A 282 -15.77 14.71 -1.82
CA ILE A 282 -16.02 15.08 -3.21
C ILE A 282 -14.85 15.85 -3.83
N PRO A 283 -14.33 16.95 -3.23
CA PRO A 283 -13.14 17.62 -3.75
C PRO A 283 -11.93 16.69 -3.87
N VAL A 284 -11.74 15.78 -2.91
CA VAL A 284 -10.63 14.81 -2.91
C VAL A 284 -10.72 13.88 -4.12
N PHE A 285 -11.92 13.35 -4.40
CA PHE A 285 -12.16 12.49 -5.56
C PHE A 285 -12.00 13.23 -6.89
N ILE A 286 -12.47 14.48 -6.98
CA ILE A 286 -12.28 15.34 -8.14
C ILE A 286 -10.78 15.57 -8.39
N ASN A 287 -10.01 15.86 -7.32
CA ASN A 287 -8.58 16.09 -7.43
C ASN A 287 -7.84 14.86 -7.98
N GLU A 288 -8.15 13.67 -7.45
CA GLU A 288 -7.64 12.39 -7.97
C GLU A 288 -7.93 12.21 -9.45
N THR A 289 -9.19 12.44 -9.84
CA THR A 289 -9.67 12.22 -11.20
C THR A 289 -9.00 13.17 -12.19
N ILE A 290 -8.95 14.46 -11.87
CA ILE A 290 -8.36 15.48 -12.73
C ILE A 290 -6.87 15.24 -12.91
N VAL A 291 -6.11 14.99 -11.84
CA VAL A 291 -4.67 14.75 -11.94
C VAL A 291 -4.37 13.52 -12.79
N ARG A 292 -5.10 12.41 -12.58
CA ARG A 292 -4.92 11.17 -13.35
C ARG A 292 -5.27 11.38 -14.81
N LEU A 293 -6.35 12.10 -15.10
CA LEU A 293 -6.76 12.43 -16.46
C LEU A 293 -5.68 13.27 -17.17
N LEU A 294 -5.23 14.37 -16.54
CA LEU A 294 -4.20 15.25 -17.09
C LEU A 294 -2.89 14.49 -17.35
N TYR A 295 -2.46 13.65 -16.42
CA TYR A 295 -1.31 12.78 -16.62
C TYR A 295 -1.50 11.85 -17.83
N THR A 296 -2.63 11.13 -17.88
CA THR A 296 -2.93 10.15 -18.93
C THR A 296 -2.94 10.81 -20.29
N THR A 297 -3.65 11.93 -20.44
CA THR A 297 -3.72 12.69 -21.69
C THR A 297 -2.34 13.11 -22.17
N ARG A 298 -1.49 13.61 -21.26
CA ARG A 298 -0.14 14.05 -21.63
C ARG A 298 0.77 12.89 -22.03
N ARG A 299 0.68 11.74 -21.36
CA ARG A 299 1.47 10.56 -21.74
C ARG A 299 0.96 9.93 -23.03
N LEU A 300 -0.35 9.98 -23.28
CA LEU A 300 -0.95 9.54 -24.53
C LEU A 300 -0.44 10.38 -25.72
N VAL A 301 -0.45 11.71 -25.60
CA VAL A 301 0.10 12.61 -26.63
C VAL A 301 1.58 12.31 -26.88
N LYS A 302 2.36 12.15 -25.81
CA LYS A 302 3.80 11.83 -25.91
C LYS A 302 4.05 10.48 -26.60
N TYR A 303 3.23 9.47 -26.32
CA TYR A 303 3.29 8.15 -26.96
C TYR A 303 3.08 8.26 -28.48
N TYR A 304 2.02 8.94 -28.92
CA TYR A 304 1.74 9.10 -30.35
C TYR A 304 2.74 9.97 -31.10
N ILE A 305 3.44 10.89 -30.43
CA ILE A 305 4.51 11.69 -31.05
C ILE A 305 5.80 10.88 -31.20
N LYS A 306 6.12 10.01 -30.23
CA LYS A 306 7.41 9.30 -30.18
C LYS A 306 7.41 7.92 -30.85
N THR A 307 6.28 7.25 -30.88
CA THR A 307 6.17 5.88 -31.39
C THR A 307 5.71 5.90 -32.85
N GLU A 308 6.48 5.25 -33.72
CA GLU A 308 6.14 5.06 -35.13
C GLU A 308 4.81 4.31 -35.28
N LYS A 309 4.14 4.40 -36.43
CA LYS A 309 2.77 3.85 -36.56
C LYS A 309 2.75 2.34 -36.44
N GLU A 310 3.82 1.70 -36.89
CA GLU A 310 4.02 0.27 -37.01
C GLU A 310 4.27 -0.39 -35.65
N GLU A 311 4.85 0.36 -34.70
CA GLU A 311 5.14 -0.10 -33.33
C GLU A 311 3.99 0.17 -32.35
N ARG A 312 2.92 0.83 -32.80
CA ARG A 312 1.78 1.17 -31.94
C ARG A 312 0.97 -0.07 -31.59
N SER A 313 0.79 -0.30 -30.29
CA SER A 313 -0.11 -1.33 -29.78
C SER A 313 -0.88 -0.80 -28.57
N ALA A 314 -2.07 -1.35 -28.35
CA ALA A 314 -2.89 -0.99 -27.19
C ALA A 314 -2.16 -1.30 -25.86
N SER A 315 -1.41 -2.40 -25.82
CA SER A 315 -0.62 -2.81 -24.64
C SER A 315 0.48 -1.80 -24.32
N ALA A 316 1.31 -1.45 -25.32
CA ALA A 316 2.38 -0.47 -25.14
C ALA A 316 1.84 0.92 -24.77
N MET A 317 0.72 1.33 -25.38
CA MET A 317 0.03 2.57 -25.04
C MET A 317 -0.42 2.57 -23.58
N TRP A 318 -1.09 1.50 -23.12
CA TRP A 318 -1.54 1.40 -21.72
C TRP A 318 -0.35 1.45 -20.76
N GLN A 319 0.70 0.68 -21.01
CA GLN A 319 1.89 0.65 -20.17
C GLN A 319 2.56 2.03 -20.06
N ALA A 320 2.55 2.83 -21.14
CA ALA A 320 3.10 4.18 -21.14
C ALA A 320 2.21 5.20 -20.41
N CYS A 321 0.89 4.97 -20.37
CA CYS A 321 -0.10 5.98 -19.96
C CYS A 321 -0.82 5.65 -18.65
N GLU A 322 -0.68 4.45 -18.10
CA GLU A 322 -1.42 4.00 -16.92
C GLU A 322 -1.29 5.00 -15.76
N PRO A 323 -2.42 5.53 -15.24
CA PRO A 323 -2.37 6.57 -14.24
C PRO A 323 -2.31 6.05 -12.81
N PHE A 324 -2.21 4.75 -12.54
CA PHE A 324 -2.37 4.20 -11.18
C PHE A 324 -1.04 3.93 -10.49
N SER A 325 -0.16 3.17 -11.16
CA SER A 325 1.06 2.65 -10.55
C SER A 325 2.27 3.59 -10.69
N ASN A 326 2.20 4.57 -11.59
CA ASN A 326 3.34 5.39 -11.98
C ASN A 326 3.82 6.36 -10.87
N PRO A 327 5.13 6.39 -10.52
CA PRO A 327 5.68 7.32 -9.54
C PRO A 327 5.41 8.81 -9.84
N THR A 328 5.36 9.18 -11.12
CA THR A 328 5.03 10.55 -11.57
C THR A 328 3.63 10.95 -11.12
N VAL A 329 2.64 10.06 -11.24
CA VAL A 329 1.28 10.35 -10.81
C VAL A 329 1.20 10.49 -9.30
N LYS A 330 1.91 9.63 -8.55
CA LYS A 330 1.99 9.75 -7.08
C LYS A 330 2.57 11.10 -6.66
N ARG A 331 3.58 11.60 -7.37
CA ARG A 331 4.15 12.93 -7.15
C ARG A 331 3.17 14.05 -7.49
N MET A 332 2.51 13.98 -8.64
CA MET A 332 1.48 14.96 -9.02
C MET A 332 0.34 14.99 -8.00
N LEU A 333 -0.15 13.84 -7.55
CA LEU A 333 -1.21 13.76 -6.54
C LEU A 333 -0.77 14.33 -5.20
N THR A 334 0.49 14.11 -4.79
CA THR A 334 1.01 14.70 -3.55
C THR A 334 1.03 16.22 -3.63
N VAL A 335 1.44 16.78 -4.78
CA VAL A 335 1.40 18.23 -5.00
C VAL A 335 -0.03 18.75 -4.99
N ALA A 336 -0.93 18.08 -5.72
CA ALA A 336 -2.32 18.51 -5.83
C ALA A 336 -3.07 18.45 -4.49
N HIS A 337 -2.93 17.37 -3.71
CA HIS A 337 -3.53 17.25 -2.39
C HIS A 337 -2.87 18.18 -1.37
N GLY A 338 -1.56 18.43 -1.49
CA GLY A 338 -0.85 19.39 -0.64
C GLY A 338 -1.32 20.82 -0.86
N THR A 339 -1.49 21.24 -2.12
CA THR A 339 -2.05 22.55 -2.46
C THR A 339 -3.50 22.67 -1.99
N PHE A 340 -4.30 21.62 -2.19
CA PHE A 340 -5.68 21.57 -1.69
C PHE A 340 -5.74 21.76 -0.17
N CYS A 341 -4.98 20.96 0.59
CA CYS A 341 -4.93 21.04 2.05
C CYS A 341 -4.44 22.40 2.54
N MET A 342 -3.48 23.01 1.85
CA MET A 342 -2.98 24.35 2.21
C MET A 342 -4.08 25.40 2.10
N MET A 343 -4.90 25.35 1.05
CA MET A 343 -6.01 26.28 0.86
C MET A 343 -7.12 26.08 1.89
N ASP A 344 -7.55 24.83 2.08
CA ASP A 344 -8.58 24.46 3.06
C ASP A 344 -8.15 24.83 4.48
N LEU A 345 -6.96 24.41 4.91
CA LEU A 345 -6.42 24.77 6.22
C LEU A 345 -6.34 26.30 6.41
N GLY A 346 -5.96 27.02 5.35
CA GLY A 346 -5.94 28.48 5.33
C GLY A 346 -7.32 29.10 5.56
N ASP A 347 -8.34 28.69 4.78
CA ASP A 347 -9.71 29.20 4.93
C ASP A 347 -10.30 28.82 6.30
N ALA A 348 -10.22 27.56 6.70
CA ALA A 348 -10.72 27.08 7.99
C ALA A 348 -10.12 27.88 9.15
N THR A 349 -8.79 28.14 9.11
CA THR A 349 -8.11 28.97 10.12
C THR A 349 -8.63 30.40 10.13
N ILE A 350 -8.73 31.04 8.96
CA ILE A 350 -9.22 32.42 8.85
C ILE A 350 -10.65 32.53 9.39
N ARG A 351 -11.54 31.60 9.00
CA ARG A 351 -12.93 31.55 9.45
C ARG A 351 -13.04 31.32 10.95
N ALA A 352 -12.20 30.46 11.51
CA ALA A 352 -12.15 30.20 12.95
C ALA A 352 -11.81 31.46 13.76
N PHE A 353 -10.86 32.27 13.30
CA PHE A 353 -10.52 33.55 13.95
C PHE A 353 -11.60 34.61 13.78
N ILE A 354 -12.25 34.69 12.60
CA ILE A 354 -13.35 35.62 12.35
C ILE A 354 -14.53 35.30 13.28
N THR A 355 -14.97 34.05 13.31
CA THR A 355 -16.11 33.61 14.15
C THR A 355 -15.79 33.70 15.63
N GLY A 356 -14.54 33.46 16.03
CA GLY A 356 -14.08 33.60 17.42
C GLY A 356 -13.75 35.05 17.85
N GLY A 357 -14.07 36.06 17.04
CA GLY A 357 -13.89 37.47 17.40
C GLY A 357 -12.43 37.86 17.68
N GLY A 358 -11.48 37.24 16.97
CA GLY A 358 -10.03 37.40 17.18
C GLY A 358 -9.39 36.32 18.05
N THR A 359 -10.17 35.41 18.64
CA THR A 359 -9.68 34.17 19.25
C THR A 359 -9.93 32.97 18.34
N PHE A 360 -9.15 31.91 18.48
CA PHE A 360 -9.30 30.73 17.63
C PHE A 360 -10.49 29.87 18.09
N ASN A 361 -11.55 29.80 17.27
CA ASN A 361 -12.70 28.93 17.53
C ASN A 361 -12.46 27.52 16.95
N MET A 362 -12.18 26.56 17.83
CA MET A 362 -11.90 25.17 17.43
C MET A 362 -13.11 24.50 16.75
N THR A 363 -14.33 24.73 17.23
CA THR A 363 -15.54 24.14 16.63
C THR A 363 -15.74 24.62 15.20
N GLU A 364 -15.65 25.93 14.94
CA GLU A 364 -15.76 26.48 13.58
C GLU A 364 -14.64 25.97 12.67
N PHE A 365 -13.41 25.87 13.20
CA PHE A 365 -12.28 25.29 12.47
C PHE A 365 -12.58 23.84 12.05
N SER A 366 -13.00 23.00 13.00
CA SER A 366 -13.29 21.58 12.75
C SER A 366 -14.49 21.37 11.82
N LEU A 367 -15.48 22.26 11.84
CA LEU A 367 -16.63 22.20 10.93
C LEU A 367 -16.26 22.46 9.47
N ARG A 368 -15.22 23.25 9.23
CA ARG A 368 -14.76 23.63 7.88
C ARG A 368 -13.65 22.74 7.36
N LEU A 369 -12.66 22.41 8.20
CA LEU A 369 -11.49 21.66 7.79
C LEU A 369 -11.88 20.35 7.10
N ASN A 370 -11.39 20.15 5.89
CA ASN A 370 -11.60 18.94 5.12
C ASN A 370 -10.69 17.81 5.62
N ILE A 371 -11.18 17.07 6.61
CA ILE A 371 -10.42 15.99 7.24
C ILE A 371 -10.11 14.84 6.27
N VAL A 372 -10.97 14.62 5.27
CA VAL A 372 -10.76 13.61 4.22
C VAL A 372 -9.57 14.02 3.34
N GLY A 373 -9.47 15.30 3.00
CA GLY A 373 -8.35 15.92 2.29
C GLY A 373 -7.04 15.76 3.05
N VAL A 374 -7.03 16.15 4.32
CA VAL A 374 -5.86 16.00 5.21
C VAL A 374 -5.40 14.54 5.27
N GLY A 375 -6.33 13.60 5.49
CA GLY A 375 -6.04 12.17 5.52
C GLY A 375 -5.45 11.67 4.20
N ARG A 376 -6.04 12.06 3.06
CA ARG A 376 -5.52 11.67 1.74
C ARG A 376 -4.13 12.25 1.47
N PHE A 377 -3.87 13.50 1.85
CA PHE A 377 -2.55 14.10 1.71
C PHE A 377 -1.51 13.40 2.58
N ALA A 378 -1.86 13.04 3.81
CA ALA A 378 -0.99 12.27 4.71
C ALA A 378 -0.58 10.91 4.09
N ILE A 379 -1.52 10.18 3.47
CA ILE A 379 -1.24 8.94 2.73
C ILE A 379 -0.25 9.19 1.57
N SER A 380 -0.42 10.31 0.85
CA SER A 380 0.49 10.72 -0.23
C SER A 380 1.91 11.01 0.28
N LEU A 381 2.04 11.76 1.37
CA LEU A 381 3.33 12.06 2.00
C LEU A 381 4.03 10.80 2.51
N TYR A 382 3.28 9.88 3.12
CA TYR A 382 3.81 8.59 3.55
C TYR A 382 4.33 7.79 2.36
N GLY A 383 3.56 7.72 1.26
CA GLY A 383 3.97 7.06 0.02
C GLY A 383 5.26 7.64 -0.57
N GLU A 384 5.38 8.97 -0.61
CA GLU A 384 6.59 9.67 -1.06
C GLU A 384 7.79 9.39 -0.17
N THR A 385 7.62 9.47 1.14
CA THR A 385 8.69 9.21 2.11
C THR A 385 9.20 7.77 1.99
N LYS A 386 8.28 6.81 1.90
CA LYS A 386 8.61 5.40 1.67
C LYS A 386 9.38 5.21 0.35
N GLN A 387 8.93 5.87 -0.72
CA GLN A 387 9.60 5.80 -2.02
C GLN A 387 11.02 6.36 -1.98
N VAL A 388 11.24 7.47 -1.26
CA VAL A 388 12.58 8.05 -1.07
C VAL A 388 13.51 7.09 -0.33
N VAL A 389 13.02 6.40 0.71
CA VAL A 389 13.81 5.38 1.42
C VAL A 389 14.19 4.22 0.48
N VAL A 390 13.25 3.73 -0.32
CA VAL A 390 13.50 2.67 -1.32
C VAL A 390 14.55 3.11 -2.34
N ILE A 391 14.40 4.33 -2.91
CA ILE A 391 15.35 4.87 -3.88
C ILE A 391 16.75 4.99 -3.27
N ARG A 392 16.89 5.44 -2.03
CA ARG A 392 18.21 5.54 -1.37
C ARG A 392 18.88 4.18 -1.19
N LYS A 393 18.11 3.16 -0.78
CA LYS A 393 18.63 1.80 -0.66
C LYS A 393 19.09 1.27 -2.02
N ALA A 394 18.23 1.42 -3.02
CA ALA A 394 18.52 1.06 -4.40
C ALA A 394 19.74 1.80 -4.96
N GLU A 395 19.90 3.10 -4.70
CA GLU A 395 21.07 3.87 -5.12
C GLU A 395 22.37 3.32 -4.52
N SER A 396 22.33 2.86 -3.26
CA SER A 396 23.48 2.20 -2.64
C SER A 396 23.84 0.89 -3.33
N GLU A 397 22.83 0.08 -3.69
CA GLU A 397 23.01 -1.17 -4.44
C GLU A 397 23.53 -0.89 -5.86
N ALA A 398 23.00 0.12 -6.56
CA ALA A 398 23.51 0.56 -7.86
C ALA A 398 24.96 1.03 -7.79
N GLN A 399 25.35 1.74 -6.73
CA GLN A 399 26.75 2.15 -6.54
C GLN A 399 27.67 0.95 -6.36
N PHE A 400 27.20 -0.09 -5.65
CA PHE A 400 27.93 -1.34 -5.51
C PHE A 400 28.06 -2.08 -6.85
N ALA A 401 26.94 -2.27 -7.56
CA ALA A 401 26.92 -2.89 -8.88
C ALA A 401 27.81 -2.15 -9.90
N ARG A 402 27.87 -0.82 -9.86
CA ARG A 402 28.81 -0.03 -10.71
C ARG A 402 30.28 -0.34 -10.42
N ARG A 403 30.63 -0.60 -9.16
CA ARG A 403 31.99 -1.00 -8.80
C ARG A 403 32.29 -2.42 -9.28
N GLU A 404 31.32 -3.33 -9.17
CA GLU A 404 31.44 -4.68 -9.70
C GLU A 404 31.61 -4.68 -11.22
N ILE A 405 30.84 -3.88 -11.96
CA ILE A 405 31.03 -3.71 -13.41
C ILE A 405 32.47 -3.32 -13.73
N ILE A 406 33.06 -2.35 -13.02
CA ILE A 406 34.46 -1.94 -13.27
C ILE A 406 35.43 -3.10 -13.02
N ILE A 407 35.19 -3.91 -11.97
CA ILE A 407 36.03 -5.08 -11.67
C ILE A 407 35.90 -6.12 -12.79
N VAL A 408 34.67 -6.41 -13.23
CA VAL A 408 34.38 -7.38 -14.29
C VAL A 408 34.92 -6.90 -15.64
N GLU A 409 34.83 -5.60 -15.96
CA GLU A 409 35.44 -5.02 -17.16
C GLU A 409 36.98 -5.14 -17.15
N ASN A 410 37.62 -4.91 -16.00
CA ASN A 410 39.05 -5.14 -15.86
C ASN A 410 39.41 -6.62 -16.03
N TYR A 411 38.58 -7.53 -15.51
CA TYR A 411 38.73 -8.97 -15.68
C TYR A 411 38.57 -9.40 -17.15
N LEU A 412 37.54 -8.91 -17.85
CA LEU A 412 37.33 -9.12 -19.29
C LEU A 412 38.51 -8.63 -20.13
N ASN A 413 39.03 -7.44 -19.84
CA ASN A 413 40.22 -6.92 -20.52
C ASN A 413 41.44 -7.83 -20.30
N GLY A 414 41.61 -8.36 -19.09
CA GLY A 414 42.64 -9.34 -18.77
C GLY A 414 42.46 -10.66 -19.54
N LEU A 415 41.24 -11.21 -19.57
CA LEU A 415 40.90 -12.41 -20.33
C LEU A 415 41.10 -12.23 -21.84
N SER A 416 40.71 -11.07 -22.39
CA SER A 416 40.92 -10.75 -23.80
C SER A 416 42.40 -10.67 -24.14
N LEU A 417 43.21 -10.04 -23.28
CA LEU A 417 44.65 -9.98 -23.44
C LEU A 417 45.27 -11.38 -23.37
N LEU A 418 44.82 -12.22 -22.44
CA LEU A 418 45.26 -13.62 -22.36
C LEU A 418 44.87 -14.40 -23.62
N SER A 419 43.63 -14.26 -24.09
CA SER A 419 43.16 -14.89 -25.33
C SER A 419 44.03 -14.53 -26.53
N GLU A 420 44.41 -13.26 -26.66
CA GLU A 420 45.28 -12.77 -27.73
C GLU A 420 46.74 -13.24 -27.58
N LEU A 421 47.27 -13.27 -26.35
CA LEU A 421 48.64 -13.71 -26.06
C LEU A 421 48.82 -15.23 -26.23
N TYR A 422 47.78 -16.01 -25.94
CA TYR A 422 47.79 -17.47 -25.93
C TYR A 422 47.06 -18.08 -27.15
N ASP A 423 47.15 -17.46 -28.33
CA ASP A 423 46.81 -18.06 -29.64
C ASP A 423 47.75 -19.25 -29.96
N ASP A 424 47.79 -20.23 -29.06
CA ASP A 424 48.85 -21.21 -28.90
C ASP A 424 48.39 -22.56 -29.44
N LYS A 425 48.13 -22.55 -30.75
CA LYS A 425 47.86 -23.74 -31.55
C LYS A 425 48.91 -24.82 -31.32
N ASP A 426 50.15 -24.41 -31.02
CA ASP A 426 51.28 -25.30 -30.76
C ASP A 426 51.22 -25.96 -29.38
N LEU A 427 50.76 -25.26 -28.33
CA LEU A 427 50.60 -25.87 -27.00
C LEU A 427 49.42 -26.84 -26.95
N VAL A 428 48.29 -26.52 -27.60
CA VAL A 428 47.14 -27.43 -27.69
C VAL A 428 47.53 -28.68 -28.49
N ASN A 429 48.17 -28.51 -29.65
CA ASN A 429 48.68 -29.63 -30.45
C ASN A 429 49.74 -30.43 -29.68
N PHE A 430 50.67 -29.77 -28.98
CA PHE A 430 51.67 -30.44 -28.16
C PHE A 430 51.04 -31.25 -27.03
N VAL A 431 50.05 -30.70 -26.32
CA VAL A 431 49.36 -31.40 -25.24
C VAL A 431 48.54 -32.56 -25.78
N ASP A 432 47.88 -32.40 -26.93
CA ASP A 432 47.07 -33.45 -27.55
C ASP A 432 47.96 -34.57 -28.15
N ASP A 433 49.05 -34.20 -28.83
CA ASP A 433 50.08 -35.12 -29.30
C ASP A 433 50.77 -35.82 -28.11
N PHE A 434 51.05 -35.11 -27.02
CA PHE A 434 51.66 -35.68 -25.82
C PHE A 434 50.70 -36.61 -25.07
N LYS A 435 49.40 -36.29 -25.02
CA LYS A 435 48.35 -37.15 -24.45
C LYS A 435 48.14 -38.43 -25.27
N ASN A 436 48.18 -38.33 -26.60
CA ASN A 436 47.81 -39.43 -27.50
C ASN A 436 48.99 -40.27 -28.00
N SER A 437 50.24 -39.84 -27.79
CA SER A 437 51.43 -40.53 -28.34
C SER A 437 52.07 -41.60 -27.44
N ASP A 438 51.60 -41.78 -26.20
CA ASP A 438 52.24 -42.61 -25.15
C ASP A 438 53.75 -42.32 -24.95
N MET A 439 54.28 -41.22 -25.50
CA MET A 439 55.72 -40.96 -25.55
C MET A 439 56.34 -40.83 -24.16
N TYR A 440 55.59 -40.27 -23.20
CA TYR A 440 56.01 -40.18 -21.80
C TYR A 440 56.11 -41.56 -21.14
N VAL A 441 55.19 -42.49 -21.46
CA VAL A 441 55.24 -43.88 -20.99
C VAL A 441 56.46 -44.60 -21.57
N GLN A 442 56.71 -44.44 -22.87
CA GLN A 442 57.86 -45.07 -23.53
C GLN A 442 59.20 -44.51 -23.06
N ALA A 443 59.30 -43.19 -22.87
CA ALA A 443 60.49 -42.55 -22.34
C ALA A 443 60.78 -43.00 -20.91
N PHE A 444 59.74 -43.11 -20.07
CA PHE A 444 59.86 -43.63 -18.72
C PHE A 444 60.33 -45.08 -18.72
N GLN A 445 59.72 -45.96 -19.51
CA GLN A 445 60.14 -47.37 -19.65
C GLN A 445 61.59 -47.51 -20.12
N LYS A 446 62.02 -46.69 -21.10
CA LYS A 446 63.42 -46.68 -21.57
C LYS A 446 64.38 -46.20 -20.49
N SER A 447 63.98 -45.24 -19.66
CA SER A 447 64.81 -44.78 -18.53
C SER A 447 65.01 -45.87 -17.48
N VAL A 448 63.97 -46.65 -17.20
CA VAL A 448 64.04 -47.84 -16.32
C VAL A 448 64.99 -48.88 -16.91
N GLN A 449 64.84 -49.22 -18.19
CA GLN A 449 65.72 -50.17 -18.87
C GLN A 449 67.18 -49.70 -18.90
N LEU A 450 67.42 -48.40 -19.10
CA LEU A 450 68.77 -47.83 -19.07
C LEU A 450 69.38 -47.92 -17.67
N ALA A 451 68.61 -47.70 -16.61
CA ALA A 451 69.06 -47.84 -15.23
C ALA A 451 69.44 -49.30 -14.91
N GLU A 452 68.64 -50.27 -15.38
CA GLU A 452 68.95 -51.70 -15.26
C GLU A 452 70.26 -52.07 -15.99
N LEU A 453 70.43 -51.59 -17.24
CA LEU A 453 71.64 -51.82 -18.02
C LEU A 453 72.89 -51.23 -17.36
N ARG A 454 72.74 -50.12 -16.63
CA ARG A 454 73.80 -49.48 -15.85
C ARG A 454 73.99 -50.09 -14.46
N LYS A 455 73.24 -51.16 -14.13
CA LYS A 455 73.28 -51.88 -12.84
C LYS A 455 73.02 -50.98 -11.64
N VAL A 456 72.11 -50.01 -11.79
CA VAL A 456 71.61 -49.23 -10.66
C VAL A 456 70.93 -50.20 -9.67
N PRO A 457 71.15 -50.07 -8.35
CA PRO A 457 70.46 -50.90 -7.36
C PRO A 457 68.93 -50.83 -7.52
N ASP A 458 68.24 -51.98 -7.50
CA ASP A 458 66.80 -52.06 -7.82
C ASP A 458 65.93 -51.16 -6.93
N ASN A 459 66.32 -50.95 -5.68
CA ASN A 459 65.62 -50.06 -4.74
C ASN A 459 65.69 -48.57 -5.14
N ASN A 460 66.57 -48.22 -6.08
CA ASN A 460 66.73 -46.87 -6.60
C ASN A 460 66.12 -46.70 -7.99
N ILE A 461 65.54 -47.75 -8.58
CA ILE A 461 64.86 -47.70 -9.88
C ILE A 461 63.38 -47.44 -9.65
N LEU A 462 62.87 -46.33 -10.18
CA LEU A 462 61.45 -45.96 -10.10
C LEU A 462 60.69 -46.68 -11.22
N ARG A 463 59.75 -47.58 -10.89
CA ARG A 463 59.10 -48.45 -11.87
C ARG A 463 57.63 -48.12 -12.08
N THR A 464 57.02 -47.43 -11.13
CA THR A 464 55.61 -47.06 -11.14
C THR A 464 55.45 -45.57 -10.86
N LYS A 465 54.29 -45.01 -11.22
CA LYS A 465 53.93 -43.62 -10.89
C LYS A 465 54.06 -43.36 -9.37
N SER A 466 53.62 -44.31 -8.55
CA SER A 466 53.72 -44.22 -7.08
C SER A 466 55.18 -44.09 -6.59
N ASP A 467 56.14 -44.73 -7.27
CA ASP A 467 57.56 -44.58 -6.94
C ASP A 467 58.07 -43.16 -7.26
N ILE A 468 57.63 -42.59 -8.38
CA ILE A 468 57.96 -41.23 -8.80
C ILE A 468 57.40 -40.23 -7.78
N ASP A 469 56.11 -40.37 -7.46
CA ASP A 469 55.41 -39.50 -6.52
C ASP A 469 56.04 -39.61 -5.12
N SER A 470 56.48 -40.80 -4.69
CA SER A 470 57.20 -40.99 -3.43
C SER A 470 58.60 -40.38 -3.45
N CYS A 471 59.28 -40.41 -4.59
CA CYS A 471 60.63 -39.85 -4.76
C CYS A 471 60.64 -38.32 -4.79
N PHE A 472 59.66 -37.69 -5.44
CA PHE A 472 59.59 -36.23 -5.60
C PHE A 472 58.62 -35.56 -4.62
N GLY A 473 57.64 -36.28 -4.08
CA GLY A 473 56.68 -35.80 -3.08
C GLY A 473 57.18 -35.87 -1.63
N GLY A 474 58.43 -36.26 -1.40
CA GLY A 474 59.08 -36.17 -0.07
C GLY A 474 58.78 -37.30 0.92
N ASN A 475 58.12 -38.38 0.50
CA ASN A 475 57.77 -39.52 1.37
C ASN A 475 58.70 -40.74 1.18
N ARG A 476 60.02 -40.53 1.07
CA ARG A 476 60.98 -41.62 1.31
C ARG A 476 61.32 -41.68 2.81
N LYS A 477 60.88 -42.75 3.48
CA LYS A 477 61.57 -43.26 4.68
C LYS A 477 62.65 -44.24 4.26
#